data_AF-A0A418NV46-F1
#
_entry.id   AF-A0A418NV46-F1
#
_cell.length_a   1.000
_cell.length_b   1.000
_cell.length_c   1.000
_cell.angle_alpha   90.00
_cell.angle_beta   90.00
_cell.angle_gamma   90.00
#
_symmetry.space_group_name_H-M   'P 1'
#
loop_
_entity.id
_entity.type
_entity.pdbx_description
1 polymer ?
#
loop_
_entity_poly.entity_id
_entity_poly.type
_entity_poly.pdbx_seq_one_letter_code
_entity_poly.pdbx_strand_id
1 'polypeptide(L)' 'MQRYQLDFRTDASGAPQSFDVPDIATALVVADINLADGQASLRDGEKLVARLEKRHVGGSSYWHVS' A
#
# COMPACT_ATOMS: atom_id res chain seq x y z
N MET A 1 -17.26 -11.72 0.71
CA MET A 1 -15.82 -11.58 0.45
C MET A 1 -15.33 -10.45 1.33
N GLN A 2 -14.31 -10.68 2.15
CA GLN A 2 -13.71 -9.63 2.98
C GLN A 2 -13.04 -8.60 2.05
N ARG A 3 -13.21 -7.31 2.34
CA ARG A 3 -12.58 -6.23 1.58
C ARG A 3 -11.66 -5.46 2.52
N TYR A 4 -10.46 -5.18 2.05
CA TYR A 4 -9.50 -4.35 2.74
C TYR A 4 -9.52 -2.94 2.16
N GLN A 5 -9.13 -1.98 2.99
CA GLN A 5 -8.91 -0.60 2.59
C GLN A 5 -7.40 -0.35 2.51
N LEU A 6 -6.93 0.08 1.35
CA LEU A 6 -5.53 0.45 1.11
C LEU A 6 -5.41 1.97 1.12
N ASP A 7 -4.71 2.52 2.10
CA ASP A 7 -4.50 3.96 2.27
C ASP A 7 -3.04 4.34 2.03
N PHE A 8 -2.78 5.36 1.22
CA PHE A 8 -1.42 5.91 1.02
C PHE A 8 -1.44 7.38 0.59
N ARG A 9 -0.24 7.99 0.55
CA ARG A 9 -0.01 9.34 0.04
C ARG A 9 1.14 9.29 -0.94
N THR A 10 0.96 9.90 -2.11
CA THR A 10 1.95 9.89 -3.19
C THR A 10 3.11 10.86 -2.95
N ASP A 11 2.88 11.94 -2.19
CA ASP A 11 3.90 12.90 -1.75
C ASP A 11 3.43 13.66 -0.49
N ALA A 12 4.31 14.50 0.08
CA ALA A 12 4.02 15.26 1.31
C ALA A 12 2.88 16.29 1.16
N SER A 13 2.60 16.74 -0.06
CA SER A 13 1.49 17.64 -0.42
C SER A 13 0.24 16.89 -0.92
N GLY A 14 0.35 15.59 -1.17
CA GLY A 14 -0.66 14.76 -1.77
C GLY A 14 -1.84 14.52 -0.84
N ALA A 15 -3.04 14.59 -1.42
CA ALA A 15 -4.24 14.13 -0.75
C ALA A 15 -4.09 12.64 -0.43
N PRO A 16 -4.50 12.19 0.78
CA PRO A 16 -4.63 10.77 1.08
C PRO A 16 -5.50 10.10 0.02
N GLN A 17 -5.00 9.00 -0.54
CA GLN A 17 -5.75 8.14 -1.44
C GLN A 17 -6.15 6.87 -0.70
N SER A 18 -7.35 6.37 -1.03
CA SER A 18 -7.90 5.17 -0.43
C SER A 18 -8.57 4.31 -1.49
N PHE A 19 -8.28 3.01 -1.48
CA PHE A 19 -8.81 2.04 -2.43
C PHE A 19 -9.37 0.82 -1.71
N ASP A 20 -10.55 0.38 -2.13
CA ASP A 20 -11.10 -0.92 -1.77
C ASP A 20 -10.38 -2.02 -2.55
N VAL A 21 -9.83 -3.01 -1.87
CA VAL A 21 -9.12 -4.14 -2.48
C VAL A 21 -9.58 -5.47 -1.87
N PRO A 22 -9.68 -6.55 -2.66
CA PRO A 22 -10.21 -7.84 -2.19
C PRO A 22 -9.20 -8.64 -1.35
N ASP A 23 -7.91 -8.41 -1.53
CA ASP A 23 -6.83 -9.13 -0.85
C ASP A 23 -5.51 -8.35 -0.87
N ILE A 24 -4.50 -8.86 -0.15
CA ILE A 24 -3.18 -8.24 -0.06
C ILE A 24 -2.40 -8.27 -1.38
N ALA A 25 -2.63 -9.28 -2.22
CA ALA A 25 -1.95 -9.37 -3.51
C ALA A 25 -2.42 -8.23 -4.43
N THR A 26 -3.73 -7.98 -4.47
CA THR A 26 -4.31 -6.85 -5.19
C THR A 26 -3.86 -5.52 -4.58
N ALA A 27 -3.77 -5.43 -3.25
CA ALA A 27 -3.24 -4.25 -2.58
C ALA A 27 -1.81 -3.91 -3.05
N LEU A 28 -0.94 -4.90 -3.17
CA LEU A 28 0.43 -4.72 -3.67
C LEU A 28 0.45 -4.23 -5.12
N VAL A 29 -0.41 -4.77 -5.99
CA VAL A 29 -0.53 -4.30 -7.39
C VAL A 29 -1.02 -2.86 -7.44
N VAL A 30 -2.05 -2.50 -6.68
CA VAL A 30 -2.57 -1.12 -6.61
C VAL A 30 -1.50 -0.17 -6.08
N ALA A 31 -0.79 -0.55 -5.03
CA ALA A 31 0.33 0.24 -4.50
C ALA A 31 1.44 0.40 -5.55
N ASP A 32 1.82 -0.66 -6.26
CA ASP A 32 2.87 -0.59 -7.28
C ASP A 32 2.54 0.34 -8.46
N ILE A 33 1.27 0.43 -8.84
CA ILE A 33 0.79 1.31 -9.92
C ILE A 33 0.77 2.78 -9.46
N ASN A 34 0.32 3.03 -8.24
CA ASN A 34 -0.04 4.38 -7.80
C ASN A 34 1.01 5.04 -6.89
N LEU A 35 1.92 4.26 -6.31
CA LEU A 35 2.91 4.71 -5.35
C LEU A 35 4.32 4.35 -5.84
N ALA A 36 4.98 5.32 -6.48
CA ALA A 36 6.33 5.15 -7.01
C ALA A 36 7.36 4.80 -5.93
N ASP A 37 7.23 5.44 -4.76
CA ASP A 37 8.02 5.18 -3.56
C ASP A 37 7.17 5.55 -2.32
N GLY A 38 7.50 4.99 -1.15
CA GLY A 38 6.85 5.30 0.12
C GLY A 38 6.09 4.13 0.74
N GLN A 39 5.08 4.48 1.55
CA GLN A 39 4.35 3.54 2.40
C GLN A 39 2.84 3.59 2.20
N ALA A 40 2.22 2.42 2.29
CA ALA A 40 0.77 2.24 2.32
C ALA A 40 0.34 1.43 3.55
N SER A 41 -0.86 1.68 4.04
CA SER A 41 -1.50 0.93 5.12
C SER A 41 -2.66 0.13 4.58
N LEU A 42 -2.70 -1.17 4.88
CA LEU A 42 -3.83 -2.04 4.58
C LEU A 42 -4.65 -2.25 5.84
N ARG A 43 -5.95 -1.99 5.77
CA ARG A 43 -6.88 -2.07 6.90
C ARG A 43 -8.07 -2.96 6.62
N ASP A 44 -8.64 -3.50 7.68
CA ASP A 44 -9.94 -4.17 7.70
C ASP A 44 -10.83 -3.43 8.70
N GLY A 45 -11.62 -2.48 8.20
CA GLY A 45 -12.24 -1.45 9.03
C GLY A 45 -11.18 -0.66 9.80
N GLU A 46 -11.28 -0.63 11.13
CA GLU A 46 -10.32 0.06 12.00
C GLU A 46 -9.02 -0.71 12.23
N LYS A 47 -8.99 -2.02 11.93
CA LYS A 47 -7.85 -2.88 12.21
C LYS A 47 -6.78 -2.69 11.13
N LEU A 48 -5.57 -2.33 11.53
CA LEU A 48 -4.40 -2.41 10.65
C LEU A 48 -4.03 -3.88 10.40
N VAL A 49 -4.05 -4.29 9.14
CA VAL A 49 -3.73 -5.65 8.69
C VAL A 49 -2.26 -5.77 8.31
N ALA A 50 -1.74 -4.78 7.57
CA ALA A 50 -0.34 -4.73 7.15
C ALA A 50 0.09 -3.29 6.82
N ARG A 51 1.40 -3.06 6.84
CA ARG A 51 2.07 -1.93 6.18
C ARG A 51 2.84 -2.45 4.98
N LEU A 52 2.71 -1.73 3.87
CA LEU A 52 3.44 -1.97 2.63
C LEU A 52 4.45 -0.83 2.48
N GLU A 53 5.72 -1.17 2.31
CA GLU A 53 6.78 -0.18 2.11
C GLU A 53 7.57 -0.54 0.85
N LYS A 54 7.70 0.41 -0.08
CA LYS A 54 8.60 0.25 -1.22
C LYS A 54 10.02 0.40 -0.72
N ARG A 55 10.86 -0.62 -0.94
CA ARG A 55 12.29 -0.59 -0.59
C ARG A 55 13.15 -0.73 -1.82
N HIS A 56 14.26 -0.01 -1.80
CA HIS A 56 15.29 -0.02 -2.84
C HIS A 56 16.59 -0.54 -2.24
N VAL A 57 17.07 -1.70 -2.69
CA VAL A 57 18.31 -2.32 -2.22
C VAL A 57 19.10 -2.83 -3.41
N GLY A 58 20.35 -2.38 -3.56
CA GLY A 58 21.27 -2.90 -4.57
C GLY A 58 20.76 -2.78 -6.02
N GLY A 59 20.03 -1.71 -6.34
CA GLY A 59 19.45 -1.50 -7.68
C GLY A 59 18.17 -2.28 -7.96
N SER A 60 17.68 -3.07 -7.00
CA SER A 60 16.39 -3.77 -7.07
C SER A 60 15.36 -3.09 -6.18
N SER A 61 14.09 -3.18 -6.59
CA SER A 61 12.95 -2.62 -5.86
C SER A 61 11.98 -3.73 -5.48
N TYR A 62 11.55 -3.78 -4.23
CA TYR A 62 10.56 -4.75 -3.75
C TYR A 62 9.64 -4.11 -2.71
N TRP A 63 8.46 -4.71 -2.54
CA TRP A 63 7.54 -4.34 -1.47
C TRP A 63 7.85 -5.17 -0.23
N HIS A 64 8.12 -4.50 0.88
CA HIS A 64 8.19 -5.12 2.20
C HIS A 64 6.80 -5.06 2.85
N VAL A 65 6.37 -6.18 3.44
CA VAL A 65 5.06 -6.32 4.09
C VAL A 65 5.30 -6.67 5.56
N SER A 66 4.71 -5.88 6.48
CA SER A 66 4.85 -6.06 7.94
C SER A 66 3.58 -5.78 8.72
#